data_AF-A0A0F8X003-F1
#
_entry.id   AF-A0A0F8X003-F1
#
_cell.length_a   1.000
_cell.length_b   1.000
_cell.length_c   1.000
_cell.angle_alpha   90.00
_cell.angle_beta   90.00
_cell.angle_gamma   90.00
#
_symmetry.space_group_name_H-M   'P 1'
#
loop_
_entity.id
_entity.type
_entity.pdbx_description
1 polymer ?
#
loop_
_entity_poly.entity_id
_entity_poly.type
_entity_poly.pdbx_seq_one_letter_code
_entity_poly.pdbx_strand_id
1 'polypeptide(L)'
;METATKEFKRTTLSPNQRIREAIENPYAIRRHLIDNPVKGESSLFEFLKYFWSEVSTDEFKSNWHIKYLCKELEKIAVRVSEKKPKLHDLIINIPPGTTKTITCSIMFPAWCWTKWPWMRFITASYSKDLSLESAEYSRDLIRSERFQKLYPELGIKDDKDTKSNFKVVKKEYVNVGRQPRLILGGNRFSTSVGA
;
A
#
# COMPACT_ATOMS: atom_id res chain seq x y z
N MET A 1 -43.47 -31.56 15.76
CA MET A 1 -43.72 -30.29 15.03
C MET A 1 -42.37 -29.78 14.56
N GLU A 2 -42.17 -29.79 13.25
CA GLU A 2 -40.88 -29.65 12.56
C GLU A 2 -40.19 -28.30 12.82
N THR A 3 -38.92 -28.39 13.22
CA THR A 3 -37.96 -27.29 13.21
C THR A 3 -37.53 -27.02 11.77
N ALA A 4 -37.98 -25.91 11.18
CA ALA A 4 -37.59 -25.46 9.85
C ALA A 4 -36.09 -25.09 9.80
N THR A 5 -35.27 -25.96 9.23
CA THR A 5 -33.91 -25.66 8.80
C THR A 5 -33.97 -24.68 7.62
N LYS A 6 -33.75 -23.39 7.87
CA LYS A 6 -33.54 -22.40 6.80
C LYS A 6 -32.23 -22.73 6.08
N GLU A 7 -32.32 -23.38 4.92
CA GLU A 7 -31.21 -23.51 3.98
C GLU A 7 -30.73 -22.13 3.53
N PHE A 8 -29.55 -21.72 3.97
CA PHE A 8 -28.84 -20.58 3.40
C PHE A 8 -28.26 -20.98 2.04
N LYS A 9 -29.06 -20.85 0.97
CA LYS A 9 -28.51 -20.89 -0.38
C LYS A 9 -27.63 -19.66 -0.59
N ARG A 10 -26.35 -19.87 -0.91
CA ARG A 10 -25.44 -18.82 -1.39
C ARG A 10 -25.92 -18.36 -2.77
N THR A 11 -26.88 -17.44 -2.81
CA THR A 11 -27.34 -16.83 -4.05
C THR A 11 -26.23 -15.94 -4.55
N THR A 12 -25.51 -16.37 -5.58
CA THR A 12 -24.61 -15.48 -6.32
C THR A 12 -25.44 -14.37 -6.93
N LEU A 13 -25.20 -13.13 -6.49
CA LEU A 13 -25.87 -11.92 -6.97
C LEU A 13 -25.87 -11.82 -8.50
N SER A 14 -26.96 -11.33 -9.09
CA SER A 14 -27.06 -11.13 -10.53
C SER A 14 -26.03 -10.10 -11.02
N PRO A 15 -25.56 -10.16 -12.29
CA PRO A 15 -24.57 -9.23 -12.82
C PRO A 15 -24.95 -7.75 -12.61
N ASN A 16 -26.22 -7.39 -12.80
CA ASN A 16 -26.71 -6.03 -12.61
C ASN A 16 -26.73 -5.60 -11.13
N GLN A 17 -27.05 -6.51 -10.20
CA GLN A 17 -26.96 -6.23 -8.76
C GLN A 17 -25.52 -6.09 -8.30
N ARG A 18 -24.59 -6.88 -8.85
CA ARG A 18 -23.15 -6.74 -8.59
C ARG A 18 -22.60 -5.41 -9.08
N ILE A 19 -23.06 -4.96 -10.26
CA ILE A 19 -22.69 -3.63 -10.78
C ILE A 19 -23.27 -2.52 -9.88
N ARG A 20 -24.52 -2.65 -9.43
CA ARG A 20 -25.13 -1.69 -8.48
C ARG A 20 -24.39 -1.66 -7.14
N GLU A 21 -24.13 -2.81 -6.52
CA GLU A 21 -23.34 -2.88 -5.28
C GLU A 21 -21.90 -2.35 -5.47
N ALA A 22 -21.28 -2.61 -6.62
CA ALA A 22 -19.96 -2.06 -6.94
C ALA A 22 -20.01 -0.52 -7.08
N ILE A 23 -21.10 0.03 -7.63
CA ILE A 23 -21.36 1.48 -7.66
C ILE A 23 -21.62 2.03 -6.25
N GLU A 24 -22.32 1.27 -5.41
CA GLU A 24 -22.60 1.64 -4.02
C GLU A 24 -21.33 1.66 -3.14
N ASN A 25 -20.25 0.98 -3.54
CA ASN A 25 -18.96 1.03 -2.85
C ASN A 25 -17.94 1.92 -3.60
N PRO A 26 -17.93 3.25 -3.36
CA PRO A 26 -17.01 4.16 -4.03
C PRO A 26 -15.54 3.84 -3.75
N TYR A 27 -15.22 3.21 -2.62
CA TYR A 27 -13.86 2.79 -2.29
C TYR A 27 -13.40 1.61 -3.13
N ALA A 28 -14.28 0.64 -3.43
CA ALA A 28 -13.95 -0.47 -4.32
C ALA A 28 -13.61 0.01 -5.74
N ILE A 29 -14.40 0.95 -6.27
CA ILE A 29 -14.11 1.59 -7.57
C ILE A 29 -12.80 2.36 -7.49
N ARG A 30 -12.61 3.18 -6.45
CA ARG A 30 -11.39 3.99 -6.30
C ARG A 30 -10.14 3.12 -6.23
N ARG A 31 -10.20 2.00 -5.50
CA ARG A 31 -9.14 1.01 -5.42
C ARG A 31 -8.83 0.43 -6.79
N HIS A 32 -9.86 0.01 -7.53
CA HIS A 32 -9.69 -0.55 -8.86
C HIS A 32 -8.99 0.44 -9.81
N LEU A 33 -9.38 1.72 -9.78
CA LEU A 33 -8.77 2.78 -10.58
C LEU A 33 -7.30 3.04 -10.21
N ILE A 34 -6.95 2.94 -8.92
CA ILE A 34 -5.57 3.07 -8.47
C ILE A 34 -4.76 1.84 -8.88
N ASP A 35 -5.27 0.64 -8.63
CA ASP A 35 -4.54 -0.61 -8.85
C ASP A 35 -4.39 -0.93 -10.36
N ASN A 36 -5.38 -0.53 -11.17
CA ASN A 36 -5.47 -0.72 -12.62
C ASN A 36 -5.73 0.63 -13.32
N PRO A 37 -4.74 1.53 -13.35
CA PRO A 37 -4.89 2.82 -13.99
C PRO A 37 -5.02 2.67 -15.51
N VAL A 38 -5.43 3.74 -16.18
CA VAL A 38 -5.48 3.82 -17.65
C VAL A 38 -4.13 3.41 -18.24
N LYS A 39 -4.15 2.68 -19.35
CA LYS A 39 -2.95 2.17 -20.02
C LYS A 39 -1.91 3.29 -20.21
N GLY A 40 -0.73 3.09 -19.62
CA GLY A 40 0.39 4.05 -19.69
C GLY A 40 0.50 5.00 -18.50
N GLU A 41 -0.46 5.03 -17.58
CA GLU A 41 -0.33 5.69 -16.29
C GLU A 41 0.25 4.73 -15.23
N SER A 42 0.82 5.31 -14.17
CA SER A 42 1.46 4.57 -13.09
C SER A 42 0.49 4.41 -11.91
N SER A 43 0.30 3.18 -11.44
CA SER A 43 -0.57 2.90 -10.29
C SER A 43 -0.02 3.48 -9.00
N LEU A 44 1.32 3.51 -8.87
CA LEU A 44 2.02 4.17 -7.78
C LEU A 44 1.85 5.68 -7.82
N PHE A 45 1.80 6.29 -9.02
CA PHE A 45 1.52 7.72 -9.13
C PHE A 45 0.08 8.06 -8.71
N GLU A 46 -0.90 7.27 -9.13
CA GLU A 46 -2.30 7.45 -8.71
C GLU A 46 -2.49 7.19 -7.20
N PHE A 47 -1.79 6.20 -6.66
CA PHE A 47 -1.72 5.95 -5.23
C PHE A 47 -1.14 7.16 -4.49
N LEU A 48 -0.01 7.69 -4.95
CA LEU A 48 0.65 8.85 -4.36
C LEU A 48 -0.26 10.08 -4.37
N LYS A 49 -0.91 10.35 -5.50
CA LYS A 49 -1.86 11.45 -5.65
C LYS A 49 -3.05 11.30 -4.71
N TYR A 50 -3.56 10.07 -4.54
CA TYR A 50 -4.72 9.82 -3.68
C TYR A 50 -4.42 9.98 -2.19
N PHE A 51 -3.26 9.51 -1.75
CA PHE A 51 -2.84 9.51 -0.34
C PHE A 51 -1.98 10.71 0.05
N TRP A 52 -1.82 11.69 -0.84
CA TRP A 52 -1.00 12.88 -0.59
C TRP A 52 -1.35 13.59 0.72
N SER A 53 -2.65 13.81 0.96
CA SER A 53 -3.16 14.50 2.15
C SER A 53 -2.92 13.75 3.46
N GLU A 54 -2.58 12.46 3.42
CA GLU A 54 -2.26 11.68 4.62
C GLU A 54 -0.79 11.86 5.04
N VAL A 55 0.07 12.35 4.15
CA VAL A 55 1.53 12.44 4.37
C VAL A 55 2.02 13.89 4.35
N SER A 56 1.37 14.78 3.60
CA SER A 56 1.73 16.20 3.50
C SER A 56 0.49 17.08 3.58
N THR A 57 0.64 18.22 4.25
CA THR A 57 -0.37 19.28 4.32
C THR A 57 -0.37 20.19 3.10
N ASP A 58 0.70 20.16 2.30
CA ASP A 58 0.83 21.00 1.12
C ASP A 58 -0.06 20.50 -0.03
N GLU A 59 -0.37 21.36 -0.98
CA GLU A 59 -1.06 20.94 -2.21
C GLU A 59 -0.13 20.09 -3.10
N PHE A 60 -0.64 18.96 -3.59
CA PHE A 60 0.11 18.12 -4.51
C PHE A 60 0.33 18.80 -5.86
N LYS A 61 1.58 19.20 -6.14
CA LYS A 61 1.98 19.70 -7.45
C LYS A 61 2.57 18.58 -8.30
N SER A 62 1.75 18.05 -9.20
CA SER A 62 2.17 17.04 -10.18
C SER A 62 3.24 17.60 -11.12
N ASN A 63 4.30 16.82 -11.36
CA ASN A 63 5.34 17.14 -12.33
C ASN A 63 5.81 15.86 -13.05
N TRP A 64 6.39 15.99 -14.24
CA TRP A 64 6.77 14.87 -15.11
C TRP A 64 7.73 13.89 -14.42
N HIS A 65 8.67 14.39 -13.62
CA HIS A 65 9.67 13.56 -12.94
C HIS A 65 9.03 12.64 -11.90
N ILE A 66 7.96 13.06 -11.21
CA ILE A 66 7.26 12.22 -10.24
C ILE A 66 6.62 11.02 -10.96
N LYS A 67 5.95 11.27 -12.10
CA LYS A 67 5.38 10.20 -12.93
C LYS A 67 6.44 9.24 -13.43
N TYR A 68 7.58 9.76 -13.89
CA TYR A 68 8.70 8.96 -14.37
C TYR A 68 9.28 8.06 -13.27
N LEU A 69 9.56 8.63 -12.10
CA LEU A 69 10.08 7.89 -10.94
C LEU A 69 9.11 6.79 -10.50
N CYS A 70 7.80 7.08 -10.47
CA CYS A 70 6.80 6.09 -10.12
C CYS A 70 6.85 4.90 -11.09
N LYS A 71 6.93 5.14 -12.41
CA LYS A 71 7.04 4.08 -13.42
C LYS A 71 8.30 3.24 -13.26
N GLU A 72 9.45 3.85 -12.99
CA GLU A 72 10.69 3.12 -12.77
C GLU A 72 10.64 2.26 -11.49
N LEU A 73 10.12 2.80 -10.39
CA LEU A 73 9.93 2.05 -9.15
C LEU A 73 8.97 0.88 -9.30
N GLU A 74 7.87 1.06 -10.05
CA GLU A 74 6.93 -0.02 -10.36
C GLU A 74 7.58 -1.17 -11.12
N LYS A 75 8.40 -0.86 -12.13
CA LYS A 75 9.15 -1.89 -12.88
C LYS A 75 10.03 -2.71 -11.94
N ILE A 76 10.71 -2.05 -11.01
CA ILE A 76 11.55 -2.73 -10.02
C ILE A 76 10.69 -3.65 -9.14
N ALA A 77 9.57 -3.13 -8.59
CA ALA A 77 8.69 -3.91 -7.72
C ALA A 77 8.10 -5.14 -8.44
N VAL A 78 7.62 -4.98 -9.69
CA VAL A 78 7.11 -6.09 -10.51
C VAL A 78 8.19 -7.16 -10.70
N ARG A 79 9.42 -6.77 -11.04
CA ARG A 79 10.51 -7.74 -11.22
C ARG A 79 10.85 -8.50 -9.94
N VAL A 80 10.88 -7.80 -8.80
CA VAL A 80 11.05 -8.45 -7.49
C VAL A 80 9.92 -9.43 -7.23
N SER A 81 8.68 -9.06 -7.57
CA SER A 81 7.52 -9.93 -7.39
C SER A 81 7.60 -11.21 -8.22
N GLU A 82 8.14 -11.10 -9.43
CA GLU A 82 8.38 -12.21 -10.36
C GLU A 82 9.68 -12.99 -10.06
N LYS A 83 10.43 -12.59 -9.02
CA LYS A 83 11.74 -13.16 -8.66
C LYS A 83 12.75 -13.11 -9.82
N LYS A 84 12.67 -12.09 -10.67
CA LYS A 84 13.62 -11.87 -11.76
C LYS A 84 14.85 -11.10 -11.27
N PRO A 85 16.03 -11.29 -11.88
CA PRO A 85 17.22 -10.51 -11.55
C PRO A 85 16.97 -9.01 -11.79
N LYS A 86 17.63 -8.17 -10.98
CA LYS A 86 17.65 -6.71 -11.17
C LYS A 86 18.23 -6.39 -12.55
N LEU A 87 17.66 -5.41 -13.24
CA LEU A 87 18.21 -4.94 -14.52
C LEU A 87 19.43 -4.05 -14.30
N HIS A 88 19.38 -3.22 -13.27
CA HIS A 88 20.41 -2.27 -12.88
C HIS A 88 20.16 -1.82 -11.43
N ASP A 89 21.15 -1.14 -10.85
CA ASP A 89 20.98 -0.41 -9.60
C ASP A 89 20.48 1.01 -9.90
N LEU A 90 19.30 1.37 -9.37
CA LEU A 90 18.67 2.66 -9.64
C LEU A 90 19.25 3.74 -8.71
N ILE A 91 19.84 4.78 -9.29
CA ILE A 91 20.29 5.99 -8.59
C ILE A 91 19.40 7.16 -9.04
N ILE A 92 18.77 7.84 -8.07
CA ILE A 92 17.89 8.99 -8.33
C ILE A 92 18.59 10.27 -7.86
N ASN A 93 19.06 11.08 -8.82
CA ASN A 93 19.70 12.37 -8.55
C ASN A 93 18.76 13.52 -8.91
N ILE A 94 18.04 14.05 -7.92
CA ILE A 94 17.10 15.17 -8.08
C ILE A 94 17.25 16.18 -6.94
N PRO A 95 16.88 17.46 -7.15
CA PRO A 95 17.00 18.50 -6.13
C PRO A 95 16.22 18.18 -4.83
N PRO A 96 16.63 18.73 -3.68
CA PRO A 96 15.84 18.63 -2.45
C PRO A 96 14.45 19.27 -2.62
N GLY A 97 13.47 18.83 -1.83
CA GLY A 97 12.09 19.35 -1.89
C GLY A 97 11.24 18.81 -3.06
N THR A 98 11.74 17.85 -3.83
CA THR A 98 11.04 17.25 -5.00
C THR A 98 10.24 15.99 -4.66
N THR A 99 9.77 15.85 -3.41
CA THR A 99 8.91 14.71 -3.01
C THR A 99 9.59 13.34 -3.08
N LYS A 100 10.92 13.28 -3.27
CA LYS A 100 11.69 12.04 -3.42
C LYS A 100 11.49 11.07 -2.25
N THR A 101 11.51 11.59 -1.02
CA THR A 101 11.44 10.78 0.21
C THR A 101 10.03 10.23 0.40
N ILE A 102 9.01 11.06 0.15
CA ILE A 102 7.60 10.64 0.19
C ILE A 102 7.37 9.52 -0.82
N THR A 103 7.85 9.71 -2.05
CA THR A 103 7.68 8.71 -3.12
C THR A 103 8.40 7.41 -2.79
N CYS A 104 9.71 7.43 -2.55
CA CYS A 104 10.55 6.24 -2.49
C CYS A 104 10.52 5.54 -1.12
N SER A 105 10.50 6.30 -0.02
CA SER A 105 10.68 5.75 1.33
C SER A 105 9.37 5.59 2.08
N ILE A 106 8.35 6.40 1.79
CA ILE A 106 7.08 6.40 2.54
C ILE A 106 5.99 5.63 1.78
N MET A 107 5.64 6.09 0.59
CA MET A 107 4.49 5.58 -0.17
C MET A 107 4.80 4.34 -1.01
N PHE A 108 6.01 4.23 -1.57
CA PHE A 108 6.38 3.07 -2.38
C PHE A 108 6.31 1.73 -1.62
N PRO A 109 6.85 1.61 -0.38
CA PRO A 109 6.67 0.39 0.41
C PRO A 109 5.19 0.08 0.71
N ALA A 110 4.42 1.11 1.07
CA ALA A 110 3.00 0.96 1.37
C ALA A 110 2.21 0.47 0.15
N TRP A 111 2.43 1.06 -1.02
CA TRP A 111 1.87 0.63 -2.29
C TRP A 111 2.31 -0.79 -2.67
N CYS A 112 3.58 -1.14 -2.47
CA CYS A 112 4.04 -2.51 -2.76
C CYS A 112 3.30 -3.54 -1.91
N TRP A 113 3.02 -3.25 -0.64
CA TRP A 113 2.30 -4.16 0.23
C TRP A 113 0.82 -4.36 -0.14
N THR A 114 0.18 -3.39 -0.82
CA THR A 114 -1.20 -3.57 -1.34
C THR A 114 -1.28 -4.68 -2.38
N LYS A 115 -0.20 -4.89 -3.14
CA LYS A 115 -0.12 -5.94 -4.17
C LYS A 115 0.62 -7.18 -3.68
N TRP A 116 1.73 -6.99 -3.00
CA TRP A 116 2.65 -8.03 -2.53
C TRP A 116 2.97 -7.85 -1.03
N PRO A 117 2.06 -8.28 -0.15
CA PRO A 117 2.20 -8.11 1.31
C PRO A 117 3.45 -8.75 1.89
N TRP A 118 4.09 -9.68 1.19
CA TRP A 118 5.28 -10.41 1.63
C TRP A 118 6.60 -9.64 1.41
N MET A 119 6.60 -8.57 0.61
CA MET A 119 7.82 -7.82 0.29
C MET A 119 8.46 -7.19 1.52
N ARG A 120 9.79 -7.22 1.58
CA ARG A 120 10.57 -6.65 2.68
C ARG A 120 11.34 -5.44 2.19
N PHE A 121 11.38 -4.40 3.01
CA PHE A 121 12.03 -3.14 2.68
C PHE A 121 13.11 -2.81 3.70
N ILE A 122 14.24 -2.34 3.22
CA ILE A 122 15.27 -1.70 4.04
C ILE A 122 15.31 -0.25 3.58
N THR A 123 15.06 0.67 4.50
CA THR A 123 15.15 2.11 4.25
C THR A 123 16.25 2.68 5.11
N ALA A 124 17.18 3.40 4.48
CA ALA A 124 18.29 4.04 5.18
C ALA A 124 18.37 5.53 4.82
N SER A 125 18.68 6.35 5.83
CA SER A 125 18.91 7.79 5.68
C SER A 125 20.24 8.18 6.35
N TYR A 126 20.72 9.40 6.11
CA TYR A 126 21.93 9.92 6.77
C TYR A 126 21.78 9.91 8.29
N SER A 127 20.79 10.63 8.83
CA SER A 127 20.49 10.61 10.26
C SER A 127 19.48 9.53 10.62
N LYS A 128 19.62 9.00 11.85
CA LYS A 128 18.68 8.02 12.42
C LYS A 128 17.28 8.61 12.54
N ASP A 129 17.17 9.85 12.98
CA ASP A 129 15.87 10.52 13.17
C ASP A 129 15.11 10.64 11.85
N LEU A 130 15.77 11.06 10.76
CA LEU A 130 15.13 11.14 9.44
C LEU A 130 14.69 9.77 8.92
N SER A 131 15.47 8.71 9.21
CA SER A 131 15.04 7.35 8.85
C SER A 131 13.81 6.92 9.65
N LEU A 132 13.76 7.21 10.96
CA LEU A 132 12.63 6.85 11.82
C LEU A 132 11.38 7.65 11.49
N GLU A 133 11.52 8.94 11.18
CA GLU A 133 10.44 9.82 10.75
C GLU A 133 9.78 9.29 9.46
N SER A 134 10.58 8.93 8.45
CA SER A 134 10.03 8.33 7.22
C SER A 134 9.34 6.97 7.47
N ALA A 135 9.71 6.26 8.54
CA ALA A 135 9.08 5.02 8.94
C ALA A 135 7.75 5.27 9.64
N GLU A 136 7.70 6.30 10.48
CA GLU A 136 6.49 6.78 11.14
C GLU A 136 5.43 7.21 10.12
N TYR A 137 5.77 8.11 9.18
CA TYR A 137 4.84 8.51 8.13
C TYR A 137 4.25 7.34 7.32
N SER A 138 5.06 6.31 7.04
CA SER A 138 4.59 5.14 6.30
C SER A 138 3.65 4.27 7.14
N ARG A 139 3.90 4.17 8.45
CA ARG A 139 2.99 3.48 9.38
C ARG A 139 1.69 4.24 9.55
N ASP A 140 1.76 5.55 9.70
CA ASP A 140 0.59 6.41 9.89
C ASP A 140 -0.27 6.39 8.63
N LEU A 141 0.34 6.42 7.44
CA LEU A 141 -0.36 6.20 6.18
C LEU A 141 -1.13 4.88 6.18
N ILE A 142 -0.51 3.76 6.58
CA ILE A 142 -1.19 2.45 6.60
C ILE A 142 -2.31 2.42 7.64
N ARG A 143 -2.15 3.11 8.76
CA ARG A 143 -3.14 3.23 9.84
C ARG A 143 -4.28 4.20 9.51
N SER A 144 -4.08 5.12 8.58
CA SER A 144 -5.06 6.13 8.23
C SER A 144 -6.41 5.50 7.87
N GLU A 145 -7.49 6.15 8.27
CA GLU A 145 -8.84 5.70 8.00
C GLU A 145 -9.07 5.53 6.49
N ARG A 146 -8.52 6.45 5.70
CA ARG A 146 -8.61 6.43 4.23
C ARG A 146 -7.91 5.22 3.63
N PHE A 147 -6.74 4.85 4.14
CA PHE A 147 -6.04 3.64 3.69
C PHE A 147 -6.78 2.39 4.13
N GLN A 148 -7.24 2.31 5.37
CA GLN A 148 -7.99 1.16 5.90
C GLN A 148 -9.35 0.96 5.19
N LYS A 149 -10.01 2.03 4.74
CA LYS A 149 -11.22 1.93 3.91
C LYS A 149 -10.93 1.33 2.52
N LEU A 150 -9.77 1.64 1.95
CA LEU A 150 -9.39 1.19 0.61
C LEU A 150 -8.77 -0.22 0.61
N TYR A 151 -7.94 -0.52 1.61
CA TYR A 151 -7.21 -1.77 1.79
C TYR A 151 -7.47 -2.35 3.19
N PRO A 152 -8.72 -2.70 3.53
CA PRO A 152 -9.10 -3.18 4.87
C PRO A 152 -8.39 -4.47 5.29
N GLU A 153 -7.91 -5.25 4.32
CA GLU A 153 -7.14 -6.45 4.58
C GLU A 153 -5.71 -6.18 5.06
N LEU A 154 -5.18 -4.97 4.93
CA LEU A 154 -3.82 -4.66 5.35
C LEU A 154 -3.80 -3.99 6.72
N GLY A 155 -2.82 -4.35 7.54
CA GLY A 155 -2.57 -3.70 8.82
C GLY A 155 -1.14 -3.89 9.29
N ILE A 156 -0.81 -3.27 10.43
CA ILE A 156 0.48 -3.44 11.11
C ILE A 156 0.30 -4.48 12.22
N LYS A 157 1.32 -5.31 12.44
CA LYS A 157 1.35 -6.27 13.55
C LYS A 157 1.60 -5.53 14.87
N ASP A 158 0.70 -5.64 15.83
CA ASP A 158 0.81 -4.96 17.13
C ASP A 158 2.10 -5.32 17.90
N ASP A 159 2.46 -6.61 17.88
CA ASP A 159 3.65 -7.15 18.57
C ASP A 159 5.01 -6.74 17.92
N LYS A 160 4.99 -6.21 16.69
CA LYS A 160 6.17 -5.62 16.04
C LYS A 160 5.80 -4.29 15.39
N ASP A 161 5.53 -3.31 16.25
CA ASP A 161 5.28 -1.92 15.87
C ASP A 161 6.29 -0.96 16.48
N THR A 162 7.58 -1.14 16.18
CA THR A 162 8.60 -0.15 16.53
C THR A 162 8.90 0.75 15.35
N LYS A 163 9.30 2.01 15.62
CA LYS A 163 9.68 2.98 14.57
C LYS A 163 10.83 2.45 13.70
N SER A 164 11.72 1.62 14.28
CA SER A 164 12.87 1.05 13.60
C SER A 164 12.54 -0.20 12.78
N ASN A 165 11.57 -1.01 13.20
CA ASN A 165 11.19 -2.23 12.50
C ASN A 165 9.73 -2.58 12.75
N PHE A 166 8.90 -2.41 11.72
CA PHE A 166 7.51 -2.82 11.78
C PHE A 166 7.16 -3.84 10.72
N LYS A 167 6.18 -4.69 11.04
CA LYS A 167 5.72 -5.78 10.18
C LYS A 167 4.29 -5.57 9.74
N VAL A 168 4.02 -5.82 8.46
CA VAL A 168 2.67 -5.79 7.92
C VAL A 168 2.02 -7.16 8.06
N VAL A 169 0.70 -7.17 8.24
CA VAL A 169 -0.14 -8.36 8.25
C VAL A 169 -1.25 -8.20 7.23
N LYS A 170 -1.64 -9.32 6.62
CA LYS A 170 -2.84 -9.41 5.79
C LYS A 170 -3.93 -10.16 6.57
N LYS A 171 -5.07 -9.51 6.78
CA LYS A 171 -6.28 -10.06 7.39
C LYS A 171 -7.04 -10.86 6.33
N GLU A 172 -7.29 -12.12 6.61
CA GLU A 172 -8.06 -13.01 5.75
C GLU A 172 -9.38 -13.34 6.44
N TYR A 173 -10.48 -12.86 5.85
CA TYR A 173 -11.83 -13.02 6.38
C TYR A 173 -12.42 -14.34 5.86
N VAL A 174 -12.06 -15.45 6.52
CA VAL A 174 -12.51 -16.80 6.12
C VAL A 174 -14.00 -17.02 6.42
N ASN A 175 -14.50 -16.46 7.53
CA ASN A 175 -15.89 -16.61 7.96
C ASN A 175 -16.46 -15.27 8.40
N VAL A 176 -17.65 -14.93 7.89
CA VAL A 176 -18.39 -13.72 8.28
C VAL A 176 -18.70 -13.79 9.78
N GLY A 177 -18.32 -12.76 10.54
CA GLY A 177 -18.57 -12.66 12.00
C GLY A 177 -17.51 -13.29 12.92
N ARG A 178 -16.45 -13.92 12.38
CA ARG A 178 -15.30 -14.37 13.19
C ARG A 178 -14.10 -13.45 13.00
N GLN A 179 -13.20 -13.43 14.00
CA GLN A 179 -11.92 -12.74 13.91
C GLN A 179 -11.17 -13.19 12.65
N PRO A 180 -10.62 -12.26 11.85
CA PRO A 180 -9.89 -12.61 10.64
C PRO A 180 -8.60 -13.36 10.97
N ARG A 181 -8.23 -14.30 10.10
CA ARG A 181 -6.92 -14.95 10.20
C ARG A 181 -5.85 -13.95 9.79
N LEU A 182 -4.83 -13.77 10.63
CA LEU A 182 -3.70 -12.90 10.31
C LEU A 182 -2.61 -13.69 9.58
N ILE A 183 -2.34 -13.31 8.33
CA ILE A 183 -1.21 -13.79 7.54
C ILE A 183 -0.06 -12.82 7.73
N LEU A 184 1.10 -13.34 8.12
CA LEU A 184 2.31 -12.55 8.28
C LEU A 184 2.80 -12.04 6.91
N GLY A 185 2.92 -10.73 6.78
CA GLY A 185 3.54 -10.08 5.63
C GLY A 185 5.04 -9.88 5.80
N GLY A 186 5.59 -9.02 4.96
CA GLY A 186 6.95 -8.53 5.06
C GLY A 186 7.07 -7.42 6.10
N ASN A 187 8.29 -6.95 6.27
CA ASN A 187 8.64 -5.94 7.25
C ASN A 187 9.41 -4.81 6.60
N ARG A 188 9.40 -3.66 7.26
CA ARG A 188 10.27 -2.54 6.94
C ARG A 188 11.27 -2.35 8.05
N PHE A 189 12.55 -2.35 7.69
CA PHE A 189 13.65 -2.06 8.59
C PHE A 189 14.22 -0.67 8.26
N SER A 190 14.36 0.17 9.28
CA SER A 190 14.83 1.54 9.19
C SER A 190 16.14 1.71 9.93
N THR A 191 17.15 2.26 9.24
CA THR A 191 18.52 2.37 9.76
C THR A 191 19.18 3.67 9.30
N SER A 192 20.30 4.04 9.92
CA SER A 192 21.11 5.18 9.51
C SER A 192 22.46 4.73 8.99
N VAL A 193 23.00 5.48 8.04
CA VAL A 193 24.37 5.29 7.54
C VAL A 193 25.35 6.35 8.07
N GLY A 194 24.83 7.44 8.65
CA GLY A 194 25.64 8.46 9.34
C GLY A 194 26.08 7.97 10.72
N ALA A 195 27.29 8.39 11.10
CA ALA A 195 27.89 8.15 12.41
C ALA A 195 27.21 8.98 13.51
#